data_AF-A0A7X6GDE8-F1
#
_entry.id   AF-A0A7X6GDE8-F1
#
_cell.length_a   1.000
_cell.length_b   1.000
_cell.length_c   1.000
_cell.angle_alpha   90.00
_cell.angle_beta   90.00
_cell.angle_gamma   90.00
#
_symmetry.space_group_name_H-M   'P 1'
#
loop_
_entity.id
_entity.type
_entity.pdbx_description
1 polymer ?
#
loop_
_entity_poly.entity_id
_entity_poly.type
_entity_poly.pdbx_seq_one_letter_code
_entity_poly.pdbx_strand_id
1 'polypeptide(L)'
;MSNSNLQQLHILCLQMHAEGKTPSVGILRARAPFKVSVTEAIEAIKRFNAHKPKLDVPSEKEDSQQNSTNSAGQVSSLQARVETLEKEVAELKRVLNEVISAK
;
A
#
# COMPACT_ATOMS: atom_id res chain seq x y z
N MET A 1 24.66 -4.09 14.65
CA MET A 1 24.24 -5.08 13.64
C MET A 1 22.72 -5.26 13.53
N SER A 2 21.90 -4.74 14.46
CA SER A 2 20.44 -4.96 14.48
C SER A 2 19.63 -4.18 13.43
N ASN A 3 20.16 -3.05 12.93
CA ASN A 3 19.46 -2.24 11.91
C ASN A 3 19.32 -2.96 10.56
N SER A 4 20.29 -3.80 10.18
CA SER A 4 20.24 -4.55 8.92
C SER A 4 19.10 -5.57 8.89
N ASN A 5 18.85 -6.26 10.00
CA ASN A 5 17.75 -7.22 10.11
C ASN A 5 16.39 -6.53 9.98
N LEU A 6 16.24 -5.35 10.57
CA LEU A 6 14.99 -4.59 10.54
C LEU A 6 14.68 -4.04 9.14
N GLN A 7 15.70 -3.58 8.42
CA GLN A 7 15.57 -3.20 7.01
C GLN A 7 15.18 -4.39 6.13
N GLN A 8 15.79 -5.55 6.36
CA GLN A 8 15.48 -6.77 5.62
C GLN A 8 14.04 -7.27 5.89
N LEU A 9 13.57 -7.15 7.14
CA LEU A 9 12.16 -7.41 7.48
C LEU A 9 11.21 -6.44 6.79
N HIS A 10 11.58 -5.17 6.67
CA HIS A 10 10.77 -4.17 5.98
C HIS A 10 10.65 -4.47 4.47
N ILE A 11 11.75 -4.86 3.83
CA ILE A 11 11.75 -5.31 2.43
C ILE A 11 10.83 -6.53 2.26
N LEU A 12 10.89 -7.48 3.19
CA LEU A 12 10.03 -8.66 3.17
C LEU A 12 8.54 -8.30 3.32
N CYS A 13 8.20 -7.34 4.19
CA CYS A 13 6.83 -6.82 4.31
C CYS A 13 6.33 -6.21 2.99
N LEU A 14 7.17 -5.45 2.29
CA LEU A 14 6.83 -4.85 0.99
C LEU A 14 6.62 -5.91 -0.08
N GLN A 15 7.48 -6.92 -0.14
CA GLN A 15 7.35 -8.02 -1.09
C GLN A 15 6.06 -8.82 -0.86
N MET A 16 5.76 -9.18 0.39
CA MET A 16 4.52 -9.86 0.73
C MET A 16 3.28 -9.04 0.37
N HIS A 17 3.34 -7.73 0.56
CA HIS A 17 2.27 -6.83 0.17
C HIS A 17 2.08 -6.78 -1.35
N ALA A 18 3.16 -6.78 -2.13
CA ALA A 18 3.10 -6.87 -3.58
C ALA A 18 2.47 -8.20 -4.06
N GLU A 19 2.67 -9.29 -3.33
CA GLU A 19 1.98 -10.58 -3.55
C GLU A 19 0.50 -10.58 -3.10
N GLY A 20 -0.02 -9.47 -2.56
CA GLY A 20 -1.39 -9.36 -2.05
C GLY A 20 -1.60 -10.00 -0.66
N LYS A 21 -0.53 -10.38 0.04
CA LYS A 21 -0.59 -10.97 1.39
C LYS A 21 -0.31 -9.92 2.45
N THR A 22 -1.17 -9.84 3.47
CA THR A 22 -0.94 -8.95 4.61
C THR A 22 0.22 -9.47 5.47
N PRO A 23 1.27 -8.67 5.73
CA PRO A 23 2.38 -9.10 6.58
C PRO A 23 1.92 -9.25 8.03
N SER A 24 1.93 -10.49 8.53
CA SER A 24 1.68 -10.82 9.94
C SER A 24 2.96 -11.33 10.60
N VAL A 25 3.04 -11.20 11.92
CA VAL A 25 4.21 -11.63 12.71
C VAL A 25 4.55 -13.10 12.45
N GLY A 26 3.54 -13.98 12.32
CA GLY A 26 3.74 -15.40 12.05
C GLY A 26 4.34 -15.66 10.67
N ILE A 27 3.85 -14.97 9.65
CA ILE A 27 4.33 -15.16 8.27
C ILE A 27 5.72 -14.55 8.09
N LEU A 28 5.99 -13.39 8.69
CA LEU A 28 7.34 -12.78 8.69
C LEU A 28 8.38 -13.73 9.27
N ARG A 29 8.06 -14.39 10.40
CA ARG A 29 8.94 -15.36 11.06
C ARG A 29 9.11 -16.65 10.25
N ALA A 30 8.09 -17.08 9.50
CA ALA A 30 8.16 -18.27 8.65
C ALA A 30 8.94 -18.04 7.34
N ARG A 31 8.94 -16.80 6.83
CA ARG A 31 9.56 -16.43 5.55
C ARG A 31 10.97 -15.88 5.70
N ALA A 32 11.34 -15.37 6.86
CA ALA A 32 12.66 -14.84 7.10
C ALA A 32 13.72 -15.97 7.16
N PRO A 33 14.89 -15.80 6.52
CA PRO A 33 15.97 -16.80 6.57
C PRO A 33 16.75 -16.79 7.90
N PHE A 34 16.27 -16.05 8.90
CA PHE A 34 16.91 -15.88 10.20
C PHE A 34 15.88 -15.89 11.33
N LYS A 35 16.36 -16.08 12.56
CA LYS A 35 15.51 -16.09 13.75
C LYS A 35 15.04 -14.68 14.06
N VAL A 36 13.78 -14.41 13.75
CA VAL A 36 13.13 -13.12 14.02
C VAL A 36 12.45 -13.17 15.39
N SER A 37 12.78 -12.22 16.27
CA SER A 37 12.04 -12.05 17.53
C SER A 37 10.65 -11.43 17.26
N VAL A 38 9.71 -11.73 18.15
CA VAL A 38 8.34 -11.17 18.06
C VAL A 38 8.38 -9.64 18.12
N THR A 39 9.26 -9.09 18.96
CA THR A 39 9.45 -7.64 19.10
C THR A 39 9.98 -6.99 17.82
N GLU A 40 10.97 -7.59 17.16
CA GLU A 40 11.51 -7.09 15.88
C GLU A 40 10.47 -7.16 14.75
N ALA A 41 9.69 -8.25 14.70
CA ALA A 41 8.61 -8.38 13.71
C ALA A 41 7.53 -7.31 13.91
N ILE A 42 7.13 -7.06 15.16
CA ILE A 42 6.16 -6.01 15.49
C ILE A 42 6.71 -4.64 15.09
N GLU A 43 7.98 -4.36 15.37
CA GLU A 43 8.61 -3.08 15.02
C GLU A 43 8.69 -2.89 13.50
N ALA A 44 9.06 -3.93 12.75
CA ALA A 44 9.10 -3.90 11.30
C ALA A 44 7.71 -3.70 10.68
N ILE A 45 6.68 -4.36 11.20
CA ILE A 45 5.28 -4.18 10.77
C ILE A 45 4.79 -2.79 11.13
N LYS A 46 5.12 -2.25 12.31
CA LYS A 46 4.76 -0.89 12.71
C LYS A 46 5.39 0.15 11.79
N ARG A 47 6.68 0.02 11.45
CA ARG A 47 7.36 0.89 10.49
C ARG A 47 6.82 0.72 9.07
N PHE A 48 6.44 -0.49 8.69
CA PHE A 48 5.78 -0.74 7.41
C PHE A 48 4.42 -0.04 7.35
N ASN A 49 3.55 -0.23 8.34
CA ASN A 49 2.23 0.40 8.40
C ASN A 49 2.31 1.94 8.49
N ALA A 50 3.32 2.49 9.17
CA ALA A 50 3.55 3.94 9.23
C ALA A 50 3.92 4.55 7.86
N HIS A 51 4.61 3.80 7.00
CA HIS A 51 5.03 4.25 5.67
C HIS A 51 4.14 3.70 4.54
N LYS A 52 3.17 2.83 4.85
CA LYS A 52 2.22 2.31 3.88
C LYS A 52 1.14 3.37 3.62
N PRO A 53 0.82 3.71 2.36
CA PRO A 53 -0.36 4.50 2.08
C PRO A 53 -1.58 3.71 2.59
N LYS A 54 -2.34 4.34 3.49
CA LYS A 54 -3.37 3.74 4.35
C LYS A 54 -4.27 2.77 3.60
N LEU A 55 -4.12 1.49 3.88
CA LEU A 55 -5.20 0.52 3.84
C LEU A 55 -5.59 0.30 5.30
N ASP A 56 -6.70 0.92 5.71
CA ASP A 56 -7.35 0.71 6.99
C ASP A 56 -7.53 -0.80 7.20
N VAL A 57 -6.74 -1.37 8.10
CA VAL A 57 -7.07 -2.64 8.75
C VAL A 57 -7.12 -2.32 10.24
N PRO A 58 -8.29 -2.45 10.88
CA PRO A 58 -8.45 -2.13 12.29
C PRO A 58 -7.57 -3.07 13.10
N SER A 59 -6.65 -2.50 13.88
CA SER A 59 -6.04 -3.26 14.96
C SER A 59 -7.15 -3.50 15.97
N GLU A 60 -7.62 -4.74 16.06
CA GLU A 60 -8.50 -5.22 17.12
C GLU A 60 -7.80 -4.97 18.46
N LYS A 61 -8.05 -3.81 19.04
CA LYS A 61 -8.11 -3.51 20.47
C LYS A 61 -8.33 -2.01 20.63
N GLU A 62 -9.49 -1.73 21.21
CA GLU A 62 -9.93 -0.49 21.82
C GLU A 62 -10.74 0.48 20.93
N ASP A 63 -11.94 0.73 21.45
CA ASP A 63 -12.95 1.75 21.16
C ASP A 63 -13.76 1.69 19.86
N SER A 64 -14.89 0.99 19.99
CA SER A 64 -16.23 1.51 19.73
C SER A 64 -16.32 2.96 19.21
N GLN A 65 -17.08 3.08 18.11
CA GLN A 65 -17.68 4.30 17.55
C GLN A 65 -16.78 5.18 16.67
N GLN A 66 -17.28 5.45 15.46
CA GLN A 66 -16.86 6.48 14.48
C GLN A 66 -15.88 6.06 13.38
N ASN A 67 -16.32 5.26 12.38
CA ASN A 67 -15.77 5.43 11.02
C ASN A 67 -16.69 4.95 9.88
N SER A 68 -17.98 5.29 9.90
CA SER A 68 -18.89 4.98 8.77
C SER A 68 -19.02 6.12 7.75
N THR A 69 -18.30 7.23 7.92
CA THR A 69 -18.46 8.43 7.05
C THR A 69 -17.30 8.67 6.08
N ASN A 70 -16.15 8.02 6.24
CA ASN A 70 -14.98 8.28 5.39
C ASN A 70 -14.93 7.47 4.08
N SER A 71 -15.73 6.40 3.95
CA SER A 71 -15.68 5.55 2.75
C SER A 71 -16.33 6.20 1.52
N ALA A 72 -17.35 7.05 1.71
CA ALA A 72 -18.04 7.71 0.59
C ALA A 72 -17.21 8.83 -0.05
N GLY A 73 -16.46 9.59 0.76
CA GLY A 73 -15.59 10.66 0.27
C GLY A 73 -14.39 10.15 -0.54
N GLN A 74 -13.84 9.00 -0.16
CA GLN A 74 -12.73 8.38 -0.89
C GLN A 74 -13.15 7.85 -2.27
N VAL A 75 -14.33 7.24 -2.38
CA VAL A 75 -14.86 6.75 -3.66
C VAL A 75 -15.09 7.91 -4.63
N SER A 76 -15.67 9.01 -4.14
CA SER A 76 -15.89 10.22 -4.96
C SER A 76 -14.57 10.85 -5.45
N SER A 77 -13.56 10.94 -4.57
CA SER A 77 -12.24 11.46 -4.95
C SER A 77 -11.51 10.57 -5.97
N LEU A 78 -11.61 9.24 -5.83
CA LEU A 78 -11.03 8.31 -6.80
C LEU A 78 -11.74 8.39 -8.15
N GLN A 79 -13.07 8.49 -8.17
CA GLN A 79 -13.86 8.63 -9.39
C GLN A 79 -13.52 9.91 -10.15
N ALA A 80 -13.44 11.06 -9.47
CA ALA A 80 -13.04 12.33 -10.09
C ALA A 80 -11.64 12.27 -10.71
N ARG A 81 -10.71 11.55 -10.06
CA ARG A 81 -9.35 11.38 -10.56
C ARG A 81 -9.29 10.47 -11.79
N VAL A 82 -10.09 9.41 -11.82
CA VAL A 82 -10.20 8.53 -12.99
C VAL A 82 -10.76 9.31 -14.18
N GLU A 83 -11.82 10.09 -13.99
CA GLU A 83 -12.42 10.90 -15.05
C GLU A 83 -11.44 11.93 -15.62
N THR A 84 -10.64 12.57 -14.76
CA THR A 84 -9.58 13.50 -15.19
C THR A 84 -8.53 12.80 -16.04
N LEU A 85 -8.06 11.62 -15.60
CA LEU A 85 -7.05 10.85 -16.32
C LEU A 85 -7.58 10.33 -17.66
N GLU A 86 -8.83 9.87 -17.72
CA GLU A 86 -9.46 9.43 -18.96
C GLU A 86 -9.55 10.56 -19.98
N LYS A 87 -9.85 11.78 -19.54
CA LYS A 87 -9.88 12.98 -20.39
C LYS A 87 -8.49 13.33 -20.92
N GLU A 88 -7.47 13.35 -20.07
CA GLU A 88 -6.08 13.61 -20.48
C GLU A 88 -5.59 12.57 -21.50
N VAL A 89 -5.91 11.30 -21.28
CA VAL A 89 -5.56 10.22 -22.23
C VAL A 89 -6.30 10.38 -23.56
N ALA A 90 -7.57 10.78 -23.55
CA ALA A 90 -8.32 11.04 -24.77
C ALA A 90 -7.71 12.21 -25.58
N GLU A 91 -7.29 13.27 -24.89
CA GLU A 91 -6.63 14.42 -25.53
C GLU A 91 -5.25 14.04 -26.10
N LEU A 92 -4.44 13.31 -25.34
CA LEU A 92 -3.15 12.80 -25.81
C LEU A 92 -3.31 11.88 -27.03
N LYS A 93 -4.30 10.98 -27.02
CA LYS A 93 -4.62 10.12 -28.17
C LYS A 93 -5.05 10.94 -29.39
N ARG A 94 -5.82 12.00 -29.20
CA ARG A 94 -6.23 12.90 -30.28
C ARG A 94 -5.02 13.60 -30.90
N VAL A 95 -4.19 14.24 -30.08
CA VAL A 95 -2.96 14.93 -30.54
C VAL A 95 -2.03 13.97 -31.26
N LEU A 96 -1.85 12.76 -30.71
CA LEU A 96 -1.02 11.74 -31.36
C LEU A 96 -1.58 11.33 -32.72
N ASN A 97 -2.91 11.16 -32.83
CA ASN A 97 -3.54 10.81 -34.09
C ASN A 97 -3.42 11.94 -35.12
N GLU A 98 -3.52 13.21 -34.70
CA GLU A 98 -3.26 14.38 -35.56
C GLU A 98 -1.82 14.41 -36.07
N VAL A 99 -0.83 14.16 -35.19
CA VAL A 99 0.59 14.10 -35.58
C VAL A 99 0.88 12.94 -36.53
N ILE A 100 0.25 11.77 -36.32
CA ILE A 100 0.39 10.61 -37.20
C ILE A 100 -0.29 10.84 -38.56
N SER A 101 -1.43 11.53 -38.58
CA SER A 101 -2.21 11.78 -39.80
C SER A 101 -1.71 12.98 -40.62
N ALA A 102 -0.91 13.86 -40.02
CA ALA A 102 -0.28 15.01 -40.69
C ALA A 102 1.06 14.67 -41.37
N LYS A 103 1.38 13.39 -41.51
CA LYS A 103 2.59 12.85 -42.13
C LYS A 103 2.24 12.02 -43.36
#